data_AF-A0A446C8R9-F1
#
_entry.id   AF-A0A446C8R9-F1
#
_cell.length_a   1.000
_cell.length_b   1.000
_cell.length_c   1.000
_cell.angle_alpha   90.00
_cell.angle_beta   90.00
_cell.angle_gamma   90.00
#
_symmetry.space_group_name_H-M   'P 1'
#
loop_
_entity.id
_entity.type
_entity.pdbx_description
1 polymer ?
#
loop_
_entity_poly.entity_id
_entity_poly.type
_entity_poly.pdbx_seq_one_letter_code
_entity_poly.pdbx_strand_id
1 'polypeptide(L)'
;MDDLIQVKGDDLWTTSDIVAREFGRRHHDVMRAVDKLVESRAINLRDFTQITYTDSKNRTYRAYQLTERAFLIAMPFIGGDKAEQGQKRLVDEFLRMRAELRRILLQRQDAYWQQKRLEGKATRLALTGVIQEFVSYAKAQGSQNAAKYYMSITKMEYAALELVKLASDKAFRDVLDAVQHSQLTVVEMACQEALTQGMEEGLHYKDCYLKAKEACEELAVALKRRIPNRGNAANQRLARAVA
;
A
#
# COMPACT_ATOMS: atom_id res chain seq x y z
N MET A 1 -9.26 13.27 0.74
CA MET A 1 -9.12 13.11 2.20
C MET A 1 -7.65 13.13 2.43
N ASP A 2 -7.16 14.14 3.13
CA ASP A 2 -5.73 14.26 3.44
C ASP A 2 -5.40 13.23 4.52
N ASP A 3 -4.33 12.46 4.30
CA ASP A 3 -3.93 11.38 5.18
C ASP A 3 -3.23 11.92 6.42
N LEU A 4 -3.98 11.95 7.53
CA LEU A 4 -3.53 12.57 8.77
C LEU A 4 -2.40 11.78 9.46
N ILE A 5 -2.41 10.45 9.27
CA ILE A 5 -1.51 9.48 9.92
C ILE A 5 -0.89 8.57 8.87
N GLN A 6 0.43 8.47 8.86
CA GLN A 6 1.24 7.65 7.97
C GLN A 6 1.77 6.41 8.70
N VAL A 7 1.84 5.27 7.99
CA VAL A 7 2.48 4.04 8.49
C VAL A 7 3.94 4.00 8.02
N LYS A 8 4.88 3.78 8.93
CA LYS A 8 6.30 3.62 8.61
C LYS A 8 6.87 2.45 9.41
N GLY A 9 7.16 1.36 8.73
CA GLY A 9 7.47 0.09 9.40
C GLY A 9 6.24 -0.39 10.18
N ASP A 10 6.43 -0.61 11.48
CA ASP A 10 5.37 -1.05 12.40
C ASP A 10 4.87 0.08 13.31
N ASP A 11 5.20 1.34 12.97
CA ASP A 11 4.84 2.52 13.75
C ASP A 11 3.94 3.49 12.97
N LEU A 12 3.14 4.27 13.71
CA LEU A 12 2.26 5.31 13.21
C LEU A 12 2.84 6.69 13.47
N TRP A 13 2.76 7.54 12.44
CA TRP A 13 3.36 8.86 12.45
C TRP A 13 2.39 9.92 11.93
N THR A 14 2.52 11.14 12.43
CA THR A 14 1.89 12.34 11.85
C THR A 14 2.97 13.38 11.60
N THR A 15 2.61 14.53 11.00
CA THR A 15 3.55 15.62 10.77
C THR A 15 3.06 16.91 11.43
N SER A 16 4.00 17.73 11.88
CA SER A 16 3.73 19.01 12.55
C SER A 16 2.90 19.99 11.71
N ASP A 17 2.94 19.91 10.38
CA ASP A 17 2.13 20.73 9.47
C ASP A 17 0.68 20.22 9.41
N ILE A 18 0.45 18.90 9.40
CA ILE A 18 -0.88 18.30 9.56
C ILE A 18 -1.47 18.74 10.90
N VAL A 19 -0.70 18.61 11.98
CA VAL A 19 -1.13 19.02 13.33
C VAL A 19 -1.49 20.50 13.37
N ALA A 20 -0.67 21.37 12.75
CA ALA A 20 -0.95 22.81 12.67
C ALA A 20 -2.28 23.12 11.96
N ARG A 21 -2.53 22.45 10.83
CA ARG A 21 -3.78 22.59 10.07
C ARG A 21 -4.98 22.11 10.88
N GLU A 22 -4.87 20.94 11.52
CA GLU A 22 -5.96 20.34 12.29
C GLU A 22 -6.31 21.15 13.54
N PHE A 23 -5.31 21.73 14.21
CA PHE A 23 -5.48 22.52 15.42
C PHE A 23 -5.84 23.99 15.13
N GLY A 24 -5.80 24.42 13.86
CA GLY A 24 -5.97 25.83 13.50
C GLY A 24 -4.88 26.71 14.11
N ARG A 25 -3.64 26.22 14.14
CA ARG A 25 -2.49 26.88 14.76
C ARG A 25 -1.44 27.20 13.70
N ARG A 26 -0.67 28.27 13.90
CA ARG A 26 0.50 28.56 13.05
C ARG A 26 1.53 27.44 13.21
N HIS A 27 2.04 26.92 12.08
CA HIS A 27 2.99 25.80 12.08
C HIS A 27 4.25 26.08 12.89
N HIS A 28 4.77 27.31 12.84
CA HIS A 28 5.87 27.76 13.69
C HIS A 28 5.63 27.50 15.19
N ASP A 29 4.40 27.72 15.68
CA ASP A 29 4.09 27.55 17.11
C ASP A 29 4.01 26.07 17.49
N VAL A 30 3.52 25.22 16.58
CA VAL A 30 3.56 23.77 16.75
C VAL A 30 4.99 23.27 16.84
N MET A 31 5.86 23.71 15.92
CA MET A 31 7.28 23.37 15.93
C MET A 31 7.94 23.80 17.24
N ARG A 32 7.64 25.02 17.71
CA ARG A 32 8.15 25.54 18.99
C ARG A 32 7.69 24.73 20.19
N ALA A 33 6.45 24.24 20.20
CA ALA A 33 5.95 23.38 21.27
C ALA A 33 6.71 22.04 21.30
N VAL A 34 6.95 21.45 20.12
CA VAL A 34 7.75 20.22 20.00
C VAL A 34 9.20 20.47 20.45
N ASP A 35 9.84 21.55 19.99
CA ASP A 35 11.22 21.89 20.36
C ASP A 35 11.41 21.95 21.89
N LYS A 36 10.48 22.60 22.61
CA LYS A 36 10.50 22.64 24.09
C LYS A 36 10.41 21.27 24.73
N LEU A 37 9.65 20.35 24.13
CA LEU A 37 9.48 18.99 24.64
C LEU A 37 10.69 18.10 24.35
N VAL A 38 11.40 18.38 23.26
CA VAL A 38 12.70 17.78 22.95
C VAL A 38 13.76 18.30 23.93
N GLU A 39 13.83 19.61 24.16
CA GLU A 39 14.75 20.25 25.11
C GLU A 39 14.58 19.72 26.54
N SER A 40 13.32 19.57 26.98
CA SER A 40 12.98 19.00 28.29
C SER A 40 13.07 17.48 28.36
N ARG A 41 13.43 16.80 27.25
CA ARG A 41 13.53 15.34 27.13
C ARG A 41 12.23 14.56 27.34
N ALA A 42 11.07 15.23 27.30
CA ALA A 42 9.76 14.56 27.29
C ALA A 42 9.56 13.74 26.00
N ILE A 43 10.08 14.28 24.89
CA ILE A 43 10.17 13.64 23.57
C ILE A 43 11.65 13.34 23.30
N ASN A 44 11.98 12.10 22.96
CA ASN A 44 13.35 11.65 22.68
C ASN A 44 13.60 11.51 21.16
N LEU A 45 14.83 11.21 20.77
CA LEU A 45 15.24 11.13 19.36
C LEU A 45 14.54 10.02 18.53
N ARG A 46 13.86 9.05 19.16
CA ARG A 46 13.06 8.03 18.48
C ARG A 46 11.61 8.46 18.25
N ASP A 47 11.16 9.48 18.99
CA ASP A 47 9.79 9.97 18.95
C ASP A 47 9.56 10.93 17.78
N PHE A 48 10.62 11.45 17.16
CA PHE A 48 10.49 12.38 16.03
C PHE A 48 11.64 12.28 15.05
N THR A 49 11.41 12.77 13.83
CA THR A 49 12.47 13.06 12.87
C THR A 49 12.19 14.38 12.15
N GLN A 50 13.25 15.10 11.80
CA GLN A 50 13.12 16.33 11.03
C GLN A 50 12.95 16.01 9.55
N ILE A 51 11.95 16.60 8.93
CA ILE A 51 11.61 16.45 7.52
C ILE A 51 11.43 17.82 6.86
N THR A 52 11.26 17.82 5.55
CA THR A 52 10.82 18.98 4.78
C THR A 52 9.58 18.64 3.98
N TYR A 53 8.66 19.60 3.86
CA TYR A 53 7.52 19.49 2.96
C TYR A 53 7.44 20.72 2.04
N THR A 54 6.81 20.55 0.89
CA THR A 54 6.60 21.63 -0.08
C THR A 54 5.14 22.04 -0.07
N ASP A 55 4.87 23.33 0.06
CA ASP A 55 3.50 23.86 0.02
C ASP A 55 2.95 23.95 -1.42
N SER A 56 1.68 24.33 -1.55
CA SER A 56 1.02 24.53 -2.85
C SER A 56 1.60 25.66 -3.69
N LYS A 57 2.47 26.50 -3.10
CA LYS A 57 3.20 27.59 -3.76
C LYS A 57 4.64 27.20 -4.09
N ASN A 58 4.96 25.91 -4.04
CA ASN A 58 6.28 25.35 -4.33
C ASN A 58 7.39 25.86 -3.40
N ARG A 59 7.04 26.20 -2.14
CA ARG A 59 7.99 26.63 -1.11
C ARG A 59 8.24 25.48 -0.15
N THR A 60 9.51 25.26 0.19
CA THR A 60 9.92 24.20 1.10
C THR A 60 10.01 24.71 2.54
N TYR A 61 9.39 24.00 3.47
CA TYR A 61 9.43 24.29 4.90
C TYR A 61 9.94 23.09 5.70
N ARG A 62 10.60 23.37 6.83
CA ARG A 62 10.98 22.36 7.82
C ARG A 62 9.76 21.95 8.63
N ALA A 63 9.59 20.66 8.86
CA ALA A 63 8.58 20.08 9.74
C ALA A 63 9.20 18.96 10.60
N TYR A 64 8.49 18.56 11.65
CA TYR A 64 8.74 17.31 12.35
C TYR A 64 7.74 16.25 11.90
N GLN A 65 8.23 15.04 11.67
CA GLN A 65 7.43 13.82 11.70
C GLN A 65 7.46 13.31 13.14
N LEU A 66 6.29 12.99 13.70
CA LEU A 66 6.06 12.67 15.11
C LEU A 66 5.43 11.30 15.24
N THR A 67 5.92 10.44 16.14
CA THR A 67 5.23 9.20 16.51
C THR A 67 3.89 9.50 17.19
N GLU A 68 3.00 8.50 17.27
CA GLU A 68 1.79 8.57 18.11
C GLU A 68 2.12 9.07 19.52
N ARG A 69 3.15 8.51 20.16
CA ARG A 69 3.58 8.90 21.51
C ARG A 69 4.02 10.37 21.57
N ALA A 70 4.85 10.81 20.63
CA ALA A 70 5.34 12.18 20.58
C ALA A 70 4.19 13.17 20.41
N PHE A 71 3.26 12.86 19.51
CA PHE A 71 2.06 13.66 19.30
C PHE A 71 1.21 13.75 20.57
N LEU A 72 0.93 12.63 21.24
CA LEU A 72 0.13 12.61 22.48
C LEU A 72 0.78 13.41 23.61
N ILE A 73 2.12 13.42 23.70
CA ILE A 73 2.86 14.25 24.66
C ILE A 73 2.81 15.73 24.27
N ALA A 74 2.92 16.05 22.98
CA ALA A 74 2.90 17.43 22.50
C ALA A 74 1.52 18.08 22.51
N MET A 75 0.47 17.26 22.31
CA MET A 75 -0.91 17.66 22.12
C MET A 75 -1.43 18.68 23.15
N PRO A 76 -1.18 18.56 24.48
CA PRO A 76 -1.64 19.53 25.47
C PRO A 76 -0.96 20.90 25.37
N PHE A 77 0.22 20.99 24.74
CA PHE A 77 1.06 22.19 24.70
C PHE A 77 0.92 23.02 23.42
N ILE A 78 0.17 22.53 22.42
CA ILE A 78 0.05 23.18 21.11
C ILE A 78 -1.03 24.27 21.10
N GLY A 79 -2.18 24.01 21.71
CA GLY A 79 -3.35 24.90 21.68
C GLY A 79 -3.86 25.23 20.26
N GLY A 80 -4.60 26.32 20.09
CA GLY A 80 -5.12 26.77 18.78
C GLY A 80 -6.64 26.81 18.72
N ASP A 81 -7.16 27.50 17.70
CA ASP A 81 -8.60 27.82 17.59
C ASP A 81 -9.48 26.59 17.38
N LYS A 82 -8.87 25.48 16.91
CA LYS A 82 -9.54 24.20 16.68
C LYS A 82 -8.92 23.06 17.51
N ALA A 83 -8.23 23.38 18.61
CA ALA A 83 -7.46 22.40 19.38
C ALA A 83 -8.30 21.16 19.74
N GLU A 84 -9.47 21.31 20.36
CA GLU A 84 -10.33 20.18 20.74
C GLU A 84 -10.74 19.31 19.55
N GLN A 85 -11.12 19.93 18.43
CA GLN A 85 -11.54 19.22 17.22
C GLN A 85 -10.37 18.52 16.54
N GLY A 86 -9.21 19.18 16.48
CA GLY A 86 -7.97 18.62 15.93
C GLY A 86 -7.47 17.45 16.77
N GLN A 87 -7.54 17.56 18.10
CA GLN A 87 -7.25 16.47 19.04
C GLN A 87 -8.14 15.27 18.76
N LYS A 88 -9.46 15.47 18.75
CA LYS A 88 -10.42 14.40 18.46
C LYS A 88 -10.11 13.70 17.13
N ARG A 89 -9.94 14.47 16.05
CA ARG A 89 -9.69 13.90 14.71
C ARG A 89 -8.40 13.10 14.64
N LEU A 90 -7.29 13.64 15.17
CA LEU A 90 -6.01 12.96 15.14
C LEU A 90 -5.98 11.73 16.06
N VAL A 91 -6.58 11.80 17.26
CA VAL A 91 -6.68 10.64 18.17
C VAL A 91 -7.56 9.55 17.56
N ASP A 92 -8.74 9.89 17.04
CA ASP A 92 -9.64 8.93 16.39
C ASP A 92 -8.93 8.23 15.22
N GLU A 93 -8.14 8.99 14.45
CA GLU A 93 -7.40 8.44 13.31
C GLU A 93 -6.21 7.57 13.75
N PHE A 94 -5.46 7.95 14.78
CA PHE A 94 -4.42 7.09 15.37
C PHE A 94 -5.03 5.77 15.86
N LEU A 95 -6.16 5.82 16.59
CA LEU A 95 -6.84 4.61 17.07
C LEU A 95 -7.29 3.71 15.92
N ARG A 96 -7.90 4.29 14.88
CA ARG A 96 -8.33 3.58 13.67
C ARG A 96 -7.16 2.89 12.97
N MET A 97 -6.09 3.64 12.73
CA MET A 97 -4.88 3.14 12.06
C MET A 97 -4.17 2.08 12.88
N ARG A 98 -4.13 2.22 14.21
CA ARG A 98 -3.50 1.24 15.12
C ARG A 98 -4.25 -0.07 15.16
N ALA A 99 -5.59 -0.03 15.18
CA ALA A 99 -6.42 -1.22 15.11
C ALA A 99 -6.15 -2.00 13.81
N GLU A 100 -6.01 -1.29 12.69
CA GLU A 100 -5.72 -1.93 11.41
C GLU A 100 -4.29 -2.47 11.35
N LEU A 101 -3.28 -1.68 11.76
CA LEU A 101 -1.91 -2.13 11.76
C LEU A 101 -1.75 -3.40 12.61
N ARG A 102 -2.41 -3.42 13.78
CA ARG A 102 -2.48 -4.63 14.62
C ARG A 102 -3.15 -5.79 13.90
N ARG A 103 -4.24 -5.58 13.16
CA ARG A 103 -4.89 -6.61 12.35
C ARG A 103 -3.92 -7.21 11.33
N ILE A 104 -3.18 -6.37 10.61
CA ILE A 104 -2.17 -6.79 9.62
C ILE A 104 -1.04 -7.56 10.29
N LEU A 105 -0.50 -7.06 11.40
CA LEU A 105 0.60 -7.72 12.12
C LEU A 105 0.19 -9.07 12.72
N LEU A 106 -1.05 -9.19 13.22
CA LEU A 106 -1.60 -10.46 13.69
C LEU A 106 -1.83 -11.42 12.52
N GLN A 107 -2.34 -10.94 11.39
CA GLN A 107 -2.48 -11.76 10.18
C GLN A 107 -1.13 -12.29 9.70
N ARG A 108 -0.04 -11.50 9.75
CA ARG A 108 1.30 -11.98 9.39
C ARG A 108 1.84 -13.08 10.30
N GLN A 109 1.41 -13.12 11.55
CA GLN A 109 1.77 -14.18 12.50
C GLN A 109 0.88 -15.41 12.38
N ASP A 110 -0.24 -15.33 11.65
CA ASP A 110 -1.10 -16.46 11.37
C ASP A 110 -0.39 -17.44 10.41
N ALA A 111 -0.21 -18.68 10.87
CA ALA A 111 0.39 -19.76 10.09
C ALA A 111 -0.36 -19.98 8.75
N TYR A 112 -1.69 -19.77 8.74
CA TYR A 112 -2.47 -19.87 7.53
C TYR A 112 -2.10 -18.80 6.51
N TRP A 113 -1.95 -17.54 6.94
CA TRP A 113 -1.50 -16.46 6.07
C TRP A 113 -0.09 -16.70 5.55
N GLN A 114 0.84 -17.15 6.42
CA GLN A 114 2.22 -17.45 6.04
C GLN A 114 2.28 -18.55 4.97
N GLN A 115 1.48 -19.60 5.12
CA GLN A 115 1.36 -20.65 4.12
C GLN A 115 0.88 -20.08 2.77
N LYS A 116 -0.20 -19.28 2.77
CA LYS A 116 -0.71 -18.65 1.53
C LYS A 116 0.29 -17.70 0.89
N ARG A 117 1.08 -16.99 1.70
CA ARG A 117 2.15 -16.12 1.20
C ARG A 117 3.27 -16.92 0.55
N LEU A 118 3.67 -18.06 1.13
CA LEU A 118 4.68 -18.96 0.59
C LEU A 118 4.22 -19.59 -0.73
N GLU A 119 2.99 -20.13 -0.77
CA GLU A 119 2.35 -20.64 -1.98
C GLU A 119 2.37 -19.58 -3.10
N GLY A 120 1.92 -18.36 -2.81
CA GLY A 120 1.94 -17.27 -3.78
C GLY A 120 3.34 -16.83 -4.24
N LYS A 121 4.40 -17.00 -3.43
CA LYS A 121 5.79 -16.76 -3.89
C LYS A 121 6.21 -17.79 -4.92
N ALA A 122 5.90 -19.07 -4.67
CA ALA A 122 6.24 -20.15 -5.59
C ALA A 122 5.51 -19.97 -6.93
N THR A 123 4.21 -19.70 -6.91
CA THR A 123 3.41 -19.43 -8.12
C THR A 123 3.92 -18.21 -8.87
N ARG A 124 4.26 -17.12 -8.17
CA ARG A 124 4.81 -15.92 -8.81
C ARG A 124 6.14 -16.20 -9.51
N LEU A 125 7.00 -17.02 -8.91
CA LEU A 125 8.27 -17.41 -9.50
C LEU A 125 8.04 -18.22 -10.78
N ALA A 126 7.12 -19.19 -10.75
CA ALA A 126 6.75 -20.00 -11.91
C ALA A 126 6.19 -19.13 -13.06
N LEU A 127 5.23 -18.24 -12.76
CA LEU A 127 4.71 -17.29 -13.74
C LEU A 127 5.80 -16.38 -14.29
N THR A 128 6.74 -15.92 -13.47
CA THR A 128 7.87 -15.09 -13.94
C THR A 128 8.73 -15.82 -14.97
N GLY A 129 8.93 -17.14 -14.80
CA GLY A 129 9.57 -17.99 -15.80
C GLY A 129 8.80 -18.03 -17.13
N VAL A 130 7.49 -18.26 -17.07
CA VAL A 130 6.63 -18.26 -18.29
C VAL A 130 6.59 -16.89 -18.96
N ILE A 131 6.56 -15.79 -18.19
CA ILE A 131 6.65 -14.44 -18.76
C ILE A 131 7.99 -14.25 -19.47
N GLN A 132 9.09 -14.78 -18.95
CA GLN A 132 10.40 -14.69 -19.60
C GLN A 132 10.41 -15.41 -20.96
N GLU A 133 9.81 -16.60 -21.04
CA GLU A 133 9.62 -17.33 -22.28
C GLU A 133 8.73 -16.55 -23.25
N PHE A 134 7.60 -16.05 -22.77
CA PHE A 134 6.68 -15.23 -23.56
C PHE A 134 7.30 -13.93 -24.08
N VAL A 135 8.16 -13.27 -23.30
CA VAL A 135 8.92 -12.10 -23.75
C VAL A 135 9.86 -12.46 -24.90
N SER A 136 10.51 -13.62 -24.83
CA SER A 136 11.38 -14.11 -25.91
C SER A 136 10.58 -14.44 -27.16
N TYR A 137 9.44 -15.11 -26.99
CA TYR A 137 8.47 -15.41 -28.02
C TYR A 137 7.96 -14.14 -28.75
N ALA A 138 7.54 -13.12 -27.99
CA ALA A 138 7.08 -11.85 -28.54
C ALA A 138 8.17 -11.10 -29.30
N LYS A 139 9.43 -11.13 -28.82
CA LYS A 139 10.57 -10.53 -29.54
C LYS A 139 10.84 -11.22 -30.86
N ALA A 140 10.76 -12.56 -30.91
CA ALA A 140 10.93 -13.33 -32.13
C ALA A 140 9.88 -12.96 -33.19
N GLN A 141 8.66 -12.58 -32.76
CA GLN A 141 7.60 -12.06 -33.62
C GLN A 141 7.67 -10.55 -33.90
N GLY A 142 8.76 -9.87 -33.50
CA GLY A 142 9.01 -8.45 -33.83
C GLY A 142 8.53 -7.43 -32.79
N SER A 143 8.14 -7.84 -31.59
CA SER A 143 7.72 -6.91 -30.53
C SER A 143 8.86 -6.04 -30.02
N GLN A 144 8.75 -4.72 -30.24
CA GLN A 144 9.72 -3.71 -29.79
C GLN A 144 9.65 -3.43 -28.27
N ASN A 145 8.56 -3.82 -27.62
CA ASN A 145 8.27 -3.48 -26.22
C ASN A 145 8.02 -4.71 -25.35
N ALA A 146 8.48 -5.90 -25.77
CA ALA A 146 8.18 -7.16 -25.08
C ALA A 146 8.51 -7.14 -23.58
N ALA A 147 9.59 -6.49 -23.16
CA ALA A 147 9.96 -6.36 -21.74
C ALA A 147 8.87 -5.70 -20.87
N LYS A 148 7.93 -4.93 -21.44
CA LYS A 148 6.81 -4.34 -20.69
C LYS A 148 5.81 -5.39 -20.19
N TYR A 149 5.81 -6.62 -20.73
CA TYR A 149 4.84 -7.65 -20.34
C TYR A 149 4.94 -8.09 -18.88
N TYR A 150 6.13 -8.06 -18.25
CA TYR A 150 6.25 -8.25 -16.80
C TYR A 150 5.34 -7.30 -16.02
N MET A 151 5.36 -6.01 -16.39
CA MET A 151 4.55 -5.00 -15.74
C MET A 151 3.08 -5.08 -16.19
N SER A 152 2.82 -5.27 -17.48
CA SER A 152 1.47 -5.30 -18.03
C SER A 152 0.64 -6.45 -17.45
N ILE A 153 1.21 -7.64 -17.35
CA ILE A 153 0.55 -8.82 -16.78
C ILE A 153 0.24 -8.59 -15.30
N THR A 154 1.22 -8.12 -14.53
CA THR A 154 1.00 -7.78 -13.10
C THR A 154 -0.13 -6.77 -12.90
N LYS A 155 -0.18 -5.73 -13.74
CA LYS A 155 -1.24 -4.71 -13.68
C LYS A 155 -2.60 -5.30 -14.07
N MET A 156 -2.64 -6.20 -15.04
CA MET A 156 -3.85 -6.87 -15.49
C MET A 156 -4.42 -7.77 -14.40
N GLU A 157 -3.59 -8.57 -13.71
CA GLU A 157 -4.02 -9.41 -12.58
C GLU A 157 -4.62 -8.58 -11.43
N TYR A 158 -3.94 -7.48 -11.08
CA TYR A 158 -4.42 -6.57 -10.03
C TYR A 158 -5.72 -5.88 -10.43
N ALA A 159 -5.86 -5.48 -11.70
CA ALA A 159 -7.09 -4.90 -12.20
C ALA A 159 -8.24 -5.91 -12.17
N ALA A 160 -8.01 -7.15 -12.63
CA ALA A 160 -9.02 -8.21 -12.66
C ALA A 160 -9.59 -8.48 -11.25
N LEU A 161 -8.73 -8.50 -10.23
CA LEU A 161 -9.11 -8.72 -8.84
C LEU A 161 -9.53 -7.45 -8.09
N GLU A 162 -9.51 -6.29 -8.74
CA GLU A 162 -9.75 -4.97 -8.12
C GLU A 162 -8.84 -4.72 -6.90
N LEU A 163 -7.60 -5.21 -6.99
CA LEU A 163 -6.57 -4.97 -5.99
C LEU A 163 -6.01 -3.57 -6.22
N VAL A 164 -6.41 -2.63 -5.36
CA VAL A 164 -5.95 -1.25 -5.43
C VAL A 164 -4.51 -1.18 -4.95
N LYS A 165 -3.58 -1.01 -5.90
CA LYS A 165 -2.15 -0.87 -5.61
C LYS A 165 -1.90 0.43 -4.86
N LEU A 166 -1.35 0.32 -3.66
CA LEU A 166 -0.75 1.41 -2.88
C LEU A 166 0.29 2.14 -3.74
N ALA A 167 0.30 3.47 -3.71
CA ALA A 167 1.36 4.22 -4.37
C ALA A 167 2.73 3.79 -3.82
N SER A 168 3.65 3.41 -4.72
CA SER A 168 5.07 3.11 -4.45
C SER A 168 5.43 1.93 -3.53
N ASP A 169 4.52 1.03 -3.16
CA ASP A 169 4.90 -0.04 -2.24
C ASP A 169 5.57 -1.24 -2.96
N LYS A 170 6.89 -1.42 -2.74
CA LYS A 170 7.62 -2.64 -3.11
C LYS A 170 7.05 -3.88 -2.40
N ALA A 171 6.28 -3.68 -1.32
CA ALA A 171 5.70 -4.72 -0.48
C ALA A 171 4.15 -4.80 -0.55
N PHE A 172 3.51 -4.31 -1.62
CA PHE A 172 2.03 -4.36 -1.76
C PHE A 172 1.42 -5.74 -1.48
N ARG A 173 2.11 -6.83 -1.85
CA ARG A 173 1.60 -8.18 -1.58
C ARG A 173 1.60 -8.55 -0.09
N ASP A 174 2.38 -7.87 0.75
CA ASP A 174 2.49 -8.15 2.19
C ASP A 174 1.41 -7.45 3.04
N VAL A 175 0.49 -6.72 2.39
CA VAL A 175 -0.74 -6.17 3.00
C VAL A 175 -2.02 -6.89 2.55
N LEU A 176 -1.89 -7.89 1.67
CA LEU A 176 -3.03 -8.72 1.26
C LEU A 176 -3.40 -9.68 2.39
N ASP A 177 -4.70 -9.92 2.57
CA ASP A 177 -5.14 -10.99 3.48
C ASP A 177 -4.98 -12.38 2.84
N ALA A 178 -5.21 -13.45 3.61
CA ALA A 178 -5.03 -14.81 3.14
C ALA A 178 -5.98 -15.20 1.98
N VAL A 179 -7.17 -14.61 1.93
CA VAL A 179 -8.15 -14.83 0.86
C VAL A 179 -7.68 -14.13 -0.41
N GLN A 180 -7.23 -12.88 -0.31
CA GLN A 180 -6.67 -12.13 -1.42
C GLN A 180 -5.42 -12.79 -1.98
N HIS A 181 -4.55 -13.34 -1.13
CA HIS A 181 -3.43 -14.18 -1.56
C HIS A 181 -3.89 -15.42 -2.34
N SER A 182 -4.90 -16.12 -1.83
CA SER A 182 -5.45 -17.30 -2.49
C SER A 182 -6.05 -16.95 -3.87
N GLN A 183 -6.82 -15.87 -3.94
CA GLN A 183 -7.40 -15.37 -5.19
C GLN A 183 -6.32 -14.98 -6.21
N LEU A 184 -5.31 -14.24 -5.78
CA LEU A 184 -4.20 -13.83 -6.64
C LEU A 184 -3.40 -15.04 -7.14
N THR A 185 -3.13 -16.02 -6.27
CA THR A 185 -2.43 -17.25 -6.65
C THR A 185 -3.17 -17.99 -7.76
N VAL A 186 -4.49 -18.14 -7.63
CA VAL A 186 -5.32 -18.84 -8.62
C VAL A 186 -5.37 -18.09 -9.96
N VAL A 187 -5.45 -16.75 -9.94
CA VAL A 187 -5.38 -15.93 -11.16
C VAL A 187 -4.00 -16.01 -11.83
N GLU A 188 -2.91 -16.00 -11.06
CA GLU A 188 -1.56 -16.16 -11.60
C GLU A 188 -1.34 -17.52 -12.26
N MET A 189 -1.90 -18.60 -11.69
CA MET A 189 -1.89 -19.93 -12.31
C MET A 189 -2.64 -19.95 -13.64
N ALA A 190 -3.81 -19.31 -13.72
CA ALA A 190 -4.56 -19.22 -14.97
C ALA A 190 -3.83 -18.39 -16.03
N CYS A 191 -3.16 -17.30 -15.62
CA CYS A 191 -2.31 -16.51 -16.52
C CYS A 191 -1.17 -17.36 -17.09
N GLN A 192 -0.50 -18.12 -16.22
CA GLN A 192 0.58 -19.03 -16.60
C GLN A 192 0.11 -20.03 -17.65
N GLU A 193 -0.97 -20.75 -17.36
CA GLU A 193 -1.54 -21.76 -18.26
C GLU A 193 -1.93 -21.18 -19.62
N ALA A 194 -2.66 -20.06 -19.62
CA ALA A 194 -3.14 -19.44 -20.84
C ALA A 194 -2.02 -18.88 -21.73
N LEU A 195 -0.93 -18.35 -21.14
CA LEU A 195 0.24 -17.92 -21.89
C LEU A 195 0.97 -19.11 -22.52
N THR A 196 1.22 -20.17 -21.73
CA THR A 196 1.87 -21.39 -22.22
C THR A 196 1.08 -21.99 -23.37
N GLN A 197 -0.22 -22.23 -23.18
CA GLN A 197 -1.09 -22.79 -24.20
C GLN A 197 -1.12 -21.92 -25.46
N GLY A 198 -1.23 -20.60 -25.32
CA GLY A 198 -1.24 -19.71 -26.49
C GLY A 198 0.07 -19.75 -27.29
N MET A 199 1.21 -19.94 -26.62
CA MET A 199 2.50 -20.12 -27.30
C MET A 199 2.63 -21.49 -27.98
N GLU A 200 2.16 -22.56 -27.32
CA GLU A 200 2.13 -23.92 -27.87
C GLU A 200 1.22 -24.02 -29.11
N GLU A 201 0.09 -23.31 -29.09
CA GLU A 201 -0.83 -23.16 -30.23
C GLU A 201 -0.24 -22.32 -31.37
N GLY A 202 0.91 -21.68 -31.17
CA GLY A 202 1.57 -20.86 -32.18
C GLY A 202 0.87 -19.53 -32.44
N LEU A 203 0.05 -19.04 -31.51
CA LEU A 203 -0.69 -17.79 -31.67
C LEU A 203 0.24 -16.58 -31.79
N HIS A 204 -0.22 -15.51 -32.43
CA HIS A 204 0.53 -14.27 -32.40
C HIS A 204 0.60 -13.75 -30.94
N TYR A 205 1.73 -13.18 -30.53
CA TYR A 205 2.00 -12.86 -29.11
C TYR A 205 0.94 -11.96 -28.46
N LYS A 206 0.30 -11.09 -29.25
CA LYS A 206 -0.82 -10.25 -28.78
C LYS A 206 -2.05 -11.08 -28.41
N ASP A 207 -2.30 -12.16 -29.14
CA ASP A 207 -3.42 -13.05 -28.92
C ASP A 207 -3.17 -13.97 -27.73
N CYS A 208 -1.92 -14.43 -27.51
CA CYS A 208 -1.55 -15.11 -26.26
C CYS A 208 -1.82 -14.21 -25.04
N TYR A 209 -1.45 -12.92 -25.12
CA TYR A 209 -1.71 -11.97 -24.04
C TYR A 209 -3.21 -11.74 -23.84
N LEU A 210 -3.99 -11.64 -24.93
CA LEU A 210 -5.44 -11.48 -24.84
C LEU A 210 -6.10 -12.71 -24.20
N LYS A 211 -5.73 -13.92 -24.63
CA LYS A 211 -6.17 -15.19 -24.03
C LYS A 211 -5.86 -15.25 -22.54
N ALA A 212 -4.64 -14.88 -22.14
CA ALA A 212 -4.26 -14.81 -20.73
C ALA A 212 -5.06 -13.78 -19.93
N LYS A 213 -5.34 -12.62 -20.55
CA LYS A 213 -6.17 -11.59 -19.94
C LYS A 213 -7.61 -12.08 -19.72
N GLU A 214 -8.22 -12.69 -20.73
CA GLU A 214 -9.58 -13.24 -20.66
C GLU A 214 -9.68 -14.30 -19.56
N ALA A 215 -8.73 -15.25 -19.52
CA ALA A 215 -8.68 -16.28 -18.47
C ALA A 215 -8.59 -15.68 -17.05
N CYS A 216 -7.78 -14.63 -16.86
CA CYS A 216 -7.68 -13.93 -15.58
C CYS A 216 -8.98 -13.22 -15.19
N GLU A 217 -9.62 -12.53 -16.13
CA GLU A 217 -10.85 -11.78 -15.90
C GLU A 217 -12.03 -12.72 -15.58
N GLU A 218 -12.19 -13.81 -16.34
CA GLU A 218 -13.22 -14.83 -16.12
C GLU A 218 -13.10 -15.46 -14.74
N LEU A 219 -11.87 -15.87 -14.38
CA LEU A 219 -11.61 -16.49 -13.08
C LEU A 219 -11.81 -15.52 -11.93
N ALA A 220 -11.39 -14.25 -12.09
CA ALA A 220 -11.64 -13.21 -11.10
C ALA A 220 -13.14 -12.97 -10.88
N VAL A 221 -13.95 -12.95 -11.96
CA VAL A 221 -15.41 -12.84 -11.86
C VAL A 221 -16.00 -14.04 -11.11
N ALA A 222 -15.56 -15.26 -11.43
CA ALA A 222 -16.02 -16.47 -10.75
C ALA A 222 -15.68 -16.46 -9.25
N LEU A 223 -14.46 -16.03 -8.89
CA LEU A 223 -14.01 -15.90 -7.51
C LEU A 223 -14.84 -14.86 -6.75
N LYS A 224 -15.11 -13.69 -7.34
CA LYS A 224 -15.89 -12.62 -6.71
C LYS A 224 -17.33 -13.05 -6.41
N ARG A 225 -17.95 -13.85 -7.28
CA ARG A 225 -19.31 -14.39 -7.06
C ARG A 225 -19.37 -15.35 -5.87
N ARG A 226 -18.30 -16.09 -5.60
CA ARG A 226 -18.25 -17.12 -4.54
C ARG A 226 -17.67 -16.61 -3.22
N ILE A 227 -16.72 -15.67 -3.28
CA ILE A 227 -16.00 -15.14 -2.12
C ILE A 227 -15.91 -13.60 -2.27
N PRO A 228 -16.90 -12.84 -1.78
CA PRO A 228 -16.89 -11.40 -1.90
C PRO A 228 -15.69 -10.81 -1.12
N ASN A 229 -14.97 -9.91 -1.78
CA ASN A 229 -13.72 -9.32 -1.30
C ASN A 229 -13.99 -8.31 -0.16
N ARG A 230 -14.28 -8.80 1.04
CA ARG A 230 -14.65 -7.97 2.21
C ARG A 230 -13.49 -7.11 2.74
N GLY A 231 -12.23 -7.46 2.42
CA GLY A 231 -11.03 -6.72 2.84
C GLY A 231 -10.74 -5.44 2.05
N ASN A 232 -11.40 -5.24 0.89
CA ASN A 232 -11.02 -4.18 -0.04
C ASN A 232 -11.31 -2.77 0.53
N ALA A 233 -12.37 -2.57 1.32
CA ALA A 233 -12.68 -1.26 1.89
C ALA A 233 -11.71 -0.81 2.99
N ALA A 234 -11.19 -1.73 3.80
CA ALA A 234 -10.22 -1.43 4.87
C ALA A 234 -8.82 -1.23 4.29
N ASN A 235 -8.39 -2.11 3.39
CA ASN A 235 -7.11 -2.01 2.71
C ASN A 235 -7.04 -0.76 1.80
N GLN A 236 -8.12 -0.38 1.10
CA GLN A 236 -8.21 0.87 0.32
C GLN A 236 -8.21 2.15 1.19
N ARG A 237 -8.60 2.05 2.47
CA ARG A 237 -8.59 3.21 3.39
C ARG A 237 -7.24 3.37 4.07
N LEU A 238 -6.55 2.27 4.38
CA LEU A 238 -5.14 2.32 4.74
C LEU A 238 -4.26 2.73 3.58
N ALA A 239 -4.67 2.37 2.37
CA ALA A 239 -3.97 2.75 1.16
C ALA A 239 -3.87 4.23 0.92
N ARG A 240 -4.95 4.92 1.26
CA ARG A 240 -5.01 6.37 1.25
C ARG A 240 -4.07 6.87 2.34
N ALA A 241 -4.22 6.40 3.59
CA ALA A 241 -3.42 6.82 4.75
C ALA A 241 -1.88 6.79 4.59
N VAL A 242 -1.34 6.01 3.64
CA VAL A 242 0.11 5.80 3.45
C VAL A 242 0.64 6.43 2.13
N ALA A 243 -0.22 6.94 1.25
CA ALA A 243 0.16 7.56 -0.03
C ALA A 243 0.45 9.07 0.10
#